data_AF-A0A946C011-F1
#
_entry.id   AF-A0A946C011-F1
#
_cell.length_a   1.000
_cell.length_b   1.000
_cell.length_c   1.000
_cell.angle_alpha   90.00
_cell.angle_beta   90.00
_cell.angle_gamma   90.00
#
_symmetry.space_group_name_H-M   'P 1'
#
loop_
_entity.id
_entity.type
_entity.pdbx_description
1 polymer ?
#
loop_
_entity_poly.entity_id
_entity_poly.type
_entity_poly.pdbx_seq_one_letter_code
_entity_poly.pdbx_strand_id
1 'polypeptide(L)'
;MLKQRLVGTLVLVALGIVFWPLIFTQPDTRDPLVLGPRPEQPEIDRTPIAPPQSLRPSVDPLLPDVSVQSEGEQAHADKTTFLEDSVIEDVAKSVPVLNESKQTLVRNSSSDMEPLIDAQGLPRFWVLQVATVSSETRADALVTTLRERAYKAFATQFQKENQVLYRVQIGPNVDRQRLKKIKPDIDQALSVDSQILRYSQ
;
A
#
# COMPACT_ATOMS: atom_id res chain seq x y z
N MET A 1 43.78 -56.25 -22.84
CA MET A 1 42.59 -55.90 -23.64
C MET A 1 41.25 -56.16 -22.94
N LEU A 2 41.06 -57.24 -22.16
CA LEU A 2 39.80 -57.50 -21.43
C LEU A 2 39.56 -56.53 -20.24
N LYS A 3 40.62 -56.15 -19.52
CA LYS A 3 40.55 -55.29 -18.31
C LYS A 3 40.03 -53.87 -18.60
N GLN A 4 40.38 -53.29 -19.76
CA GLN A 4 39.91 -51.95 -20.16
C GLN A 4 38.43 -51.95 -20.58
N ARG A 5 37.94 -53.06 -21.15
CA ARG A 5 36.52 -53.23 -21.50
C ARG A 5 35.64 -53.46 -20.26
N LEU A 6 36.18 -54.10 -19.23
CA LEU A 6 35.50 -54.28 -17.94
C LEU A 6 35.29 -52.94 -17.23
N VAL A 7 36.30 -52.07 -17.24
CA VAL A 7 36.19 -50.73 -16.64
C VAL A 7 35.19 -49.88 -17.44
N GLY A 8 35.23 -49.93 -18.77
CA GLY A 8 34.28 -49.17 -19.60
C GLY A 8 32.81 -49.58 -19.40
N THR A 9 32.54 -50.88 -19.26
CA THR A 9 31.18 -51.38 -18.98
C THR A 9 30.72 -51.03 -17.56
N LEU A 10 31.60 -51.09 -16.57
CA LEU A 10 31.29 -50.65 -15.20
C LEU A 10 30.89 -49.16 -15.16
N VAL A 11 31.63 -48.31 -15.87
CA VAL A 11 31.35 -46.86 -15.94
C VAL A 11 30.00 -46.61 -16.62
N LEU A 12 29.67 -47.31 -17.71
CA LEU A 12 28.38 -47.17 -18.38
C LEU A 12 27.20 -47.61 -17.50
N VAL A 13 27.35 -48.70 -16.74
CA VAL A 13 26.33 -49.17 -15.80
C VAL A 13 26.13 -48.16 -14.67
N ALA A 14 27.22 -47.65 -14.08
CA ALA A 14 27.15 -46.63 -13.04
C ALA A 14 26.45 -45.35 -13.51
N LEU A 15 26.76 -44.91 -14.74
CA LEU A 15 26.12 -43.74 -15.34
C LEU A 15 24.63 -43.98 -15.60
N GLY A 16 24.26 -45.17 -16.09
CA GLY A 16 22.86 -45.56 -16.26
C GLY A 16 22.05 -45.52 -14.95
N ILE A 17 22.62 -45.98 -13.84
CA ILE A 17 21.95 -45.97 -12.53
C ILE A 17 21.71 -44.54 -12.01
N VAL A 18 22.66 -43.63 -12.23
CA VAL A 18 22.52 -42.20 -11.85
C VAL A 18 21.47 -41.50 -12.70
N PHE A 19 21.42 -41.80 -14.00
CA PHE A 19 20.46 -41.20 -14.93
C PHE A 19 19.08 -41.83 -14.88
N TRP A 20 18.94 -43.07 -14.39
CA TRP A 20 17.67 -43.78 -14.28
C TRP A 20 16.60 -42.95 -13.55
N PRO A 21 16.81 -42.48 -12.30
CA PRO A 21 15.81 -41.65 -11.64
C PRO A 21 15.53 -40.36 -12.41
N LEU A 22 16.52 -39.75 -13.05
CA LEU A 22 16.35 -38.48 -13.77
C LEU A 22 15.36 -38.57 -14.96
N ILE A 23 15.32 -39.72 -15.65
CA ILE A 23 14.41 -39.94 -16.78
C ILE A 23 12.96 -40.18 -16.32
N PHE A 24 12.78 -40.80 -15.15
CA PHE A 24 11.46 -41.17 -14.63
C PHE A 24 10.91 -40.20 -13.59
N THR A 25 11.70 -39.22 -13.13
CA THR A 25 11.22 -38.18 -12.21
C THR A 25 10.47 -37.13 -13.02
N GLN A 26 9.15 -37.21 -13.01
CA GLN A 26 8.33 -36.12 -13.54
C GLN A 26 8.46 -34.90 -12.62
N PRO A 27 8.73 -33.70 -13.16
CA PRO A 27 8.64 -32.48 -12.37
C PRO A 27 7.20 -32.31 -11.90
N ASP A 28 7.05 -31.92 -10.64
CA ASP A 28 5.77 -31.70 -9.98
C ASP A 28 4.91 -30.74 -10.83
N THR A 29 3.99 -31.33 -11.59
CA THR A 29 3.16 -30.59 -12.54
C THR A 29 2.03 -30.04 -11.71
N ARG A 30 2.20 -28.80 -11.25
CA ARG A 30 1.16 -28.09 -10.50
C ARG A 30 -0.14 -28.19 -11.29
N ASP A 31 -1.17 -28.73 -10.65
CA ASP A 31 -2.50 -28.84 -11.25
C ASP A 31 -2.90 -27.49 -11.87
N PRO A 32 -3.40 -27.48 -13.12
CA PRO A 32 -3.86 -26.25 -13.73
C PRO A 32 -4.97 -25.67 -12.86
N LEU A 33 -4.79 -24.42 -12.45
CA LEU A 33 -5.74 -23.71 -11.60
C LEU A 33 -7.12 -23.71 -12.29
N VAL A 34 -8.05 -24.53 -11.79
CA VAL A 34 -9.42 -24.58 -12.30
C VAL A 34 -10.15 -23.35 -11.77
N LEU A 35 -10.27 -22.33 -12.61
CA LEU A 35 -11.10 -21.17 -12.31
C LEU A 35 -12.57 -21.58 -12.37
N GLY A 36 -13.31 -21.35 -11.30
CA GLY A 36 -14.76 -21.55 -11.27
C GLY A 36 -15.50 -20.66 -12.28
N PRO A 37 -16.78 -20.95 -12.57
CA PRO A 37 -17.59 -20.12 -13.46
C PRO A 37 -17.66 -18.69 -12.95
N ARG A 38 -17.52 -17.73 -13.86
CA ARG A 38 -17.66 -16.30 -13.54
C ARG A 38 -19.10 -16.04 -13.03
N PRO A 39 -19.29 -15.28 -11.93
CA PRO A 39 -20.62 -14.87 -11.51
C PRO A 39 -21.32 -14.06 -12.60
N GLU A 40 -22.65 -14.16 -12.66
CA GLU A 40 -23.45 -13.38 -13.60
C GLU A 40 -23.31 -11.88 -13.30
N GLN A 41 -23.29 -11.06 -14.36
CA GLN A 41 -23.19 -9.62 -14.21
C GLN A 41 -24.48 -9.09 -13.57
N PRO A 42 -24.39 -8.21 -12.56
CA PRO A 42 -25.58 -7.60 -11.98
C PRO A 42 -26.32 -6.78 -13.03
N GLU A 43 -27.64 -6.90 -13.04
CA GLU A 43 -28.52 -6.13 -13.90
C GLU A 43 -28.57 -4.67 -13.41
N ILE A 44 -28.19 -3.74 -14.28
CA ILE A 44 -28.21 -2.31 -13.96
C ILE A 44 -29.56 -1.76 -14.44
N ASP A 45 -30.31 -1.15 -13.53
CA ASP A 45 -31.52 -0.43 -13.87
C ASP A 45 -31.17 0.76 -14.78
N ARG A 46 -31.65 0.70 -16.03
CA ARG A 46 -31.48 1.75 -17.04
C ARG A 46 -32.75 2.57 -17.23
N THR A 47 -33.71 2.46 -16.32
CA THR A 47 -34.92 3.27 -16.39
C THR A 47 -34.56 4.76 -16.32
N PRO A 48 -35.16 5.62 -17.17
CA PRO A 48 -34.91 7.05 -17.12
C PRO A 48 -35.28 7.62 -15.75
N ILE A 49 -34.31 8.25 -15.09
CA ILE A 49 -34.55 8.96 -13.83
C ILE A 49 -35.38 10.22 -14.15
N ALA A 50 -36.40 10.49 -13.33
CA ALA A 50 -37.19 11.71 -13.46
C ALA A 50 -36.29 12.95 -13.30
N PRO A 51 -36.55 14.04 -14.06
CA PRO A 51 -35.79 15.27 -13.92
C PRO A 51 -35.91 15.83 -12.50
N PRO A 52 -34.84 16.43 -11.94
CA PRO A 52 -34.88 17.00 -10.61
C PRO A 52 -35.89 18.16 -10.55
N GLN A 53 -36.69 18.20 -9.49
CA GLN A 53 -37.58 19.33 -9.22
C GLN A 53 -36.75 20.53 -8.73
N SER A 54 -36.96 21.70 -9.31
CA SER A 54 -36.25 22.92 -8.87
C SER A 54 -36.93 23.52 -7.64
N LEU A 55 -36.14 23.89 -6.64
CA LEU A 55 -36.61 24.58 -5.43
C LEU A 55 -36.65 26.11 -5.58
N ARG A 56 -36.23 26.64 -6.74
CA ARG A 56 -36.19 28.08 -7.05
C ARG A 56 -37.48 28.84 -6.68
N PRO A 57 -38.69 28.40 -7.10
CA PRO A 57 -39.92 29.14 -6.77
C PRO A 57 -40.22 29.21 -5.27
N SER A 58 -39.64 28.30 -4.46
CA SER A 58 -39.75 28.34 -3.00
C SER A 58 -38.67 29.18 -2.33
N VAL A 59 -37.52 29.39 -2.99
CA VAL A 59 -36.37 30.11 -2.42
C VAL A 59 -36.35 31.58 -2.86
N ASP A 60 -36.74 31.89 -4.10
CA ASP A 60 -36.79 33.24 -4.68
C ASP A 60 -37.51 34.28 -3.79
N PRO A 61 -38.69 34.01 -3.21
CA PRO A 61 -39.36 34.99 -2.34
C PRO A 61 -38.71 35.16 -0.95
N LEU A 62 -37.77 34.28 -0.56
CA LEU A 62 -37.04 34.37 0.71
C LEU A 62 -35.68 35.06 0.55
N LEU A 63 -35.23 35.31 -0.69
CA LEU A 63 -33.98 36.00 -0.95
C LEU A 63 -34.15 37.51 -0.64
N PRO A 64 -33.21 38.12 0.09
CA PRO A 64 -33.20 39.57 0.27
C PRO A 64 -32.98 40.25 -1.08
N ASP A 65 -33.60 41.42 -1.27
CA ASP A 65 -33.42 42.24 -2.45
C ASP A 65 -31.95 42.66 -2.56
N VAL A 66 -31.27 42.20 -3.62
CA VAL A 66 -29.87 42.55 -3.84
C VAL A 66 -29.86 43.98 -4.34
N SER A 67 -29.37 44.91 -3.52
CA SER A 67 -29.16 46.29 -3.92
C SER A 67 -28.14 46.34 -5.06
N VAL A 68 -28.62 46.47 -6.29
CA VAL A 68 -27.78 46.72 -7.46
C VAL A 68 -27.31 48.18 -7.34
N GLN A 69 -26.06 48.38 -6.91
CA GLN A 69 -25.44 49.71 -6.91
C GLN A 69 -25.41 50.23 -8.34
N SER A 70 -25.69 51.52 -8.52
CA SER A 70 -25.67 52.12 -9.86
C SER A 70 -24.26 52.05 -10.45
N GLU A 71 -24.15 51.92 -11.77
CA GLU A 71 -22.85 51.95 -12.46
C GLU A 71 -22.04 53.21 -12.10
N GLY A 72 -22.71 54.31 -11.78
CA GLY A 72 -22.08 55.55 -11.33
C GLY A 72 -21.44 55.44 -9.94
N GLU A 73 -22.13 54.83 -8.97
CA GLU A 73 -21.57 54.59 -7.63
C GLU A 73 -20.42 53.58 -7.66
N GLN A 74 -20.55 52.54 -8.49
CA GLN A 74 -19.50 51.55 -8.69
C GLN A 74 -18.25 52.18 -9.32
N ALA A 75 -18.41 52.97 -10.38
CA ALA A 75 -17.30 53.67 -11.03
C ALA A 75 -16.62 54.69 -10.12
N HIS A 76 -17.37 55.28 -9.18
CA HIS A 76 -16.80 56.21 -8.20
C HIS A 76 -15.98 55.46 -7.14
N ALA A 77 -16.48 54.32 -6.65
CA ALA A 77 -15.75 53.46 -5.71
C ALA A 77 -14.45 52.90 -6.31
N ASP A 78 -14.50 52.48 -7.58
CA ASP A 78 -13.35 51.98 -8.32
C ASP A 78 -12.28 53.07 -8.47
N LYS A 79 -12.66 54.30 -8.81
CA LYS A 79 -11.74 55.45 -8.87
C LYS A 79 -11.12 55.79 -7.52
N THR A 80 -11.88 55.70 -6.42
CA THR A 80 -11.35 56.02 -5.09
C THR A 80 -10.42 54.95 -4.52
N THR A 81 -10.51 53.72 -5.02
CA THR A 81 -9.69 52.58 -4.58
C THR A 81 -8.53 52.32 -5.54
N PHE A 82 -8.51 53.00 -6.67
CA PHE A 82 -7.41 52.92 -7.63
C PHE A 82 -6.16 53.58 -7.05
N LEU A 83 -5.06 52.83 -7.00
CA LEU A 83 -3.75 53.36 -6.62
C LEU A 83 -3.04 53.83 -7.90
N GLU A 84 -2.77 55.12 -8.01
CA GLU A 84 -1.94 55.66 -9.10
C GLU A 84 -0.57 54.97 -9.13
N ASP A 85 -0.12 54.61 -10.34
CA ASP A 85 1.11 53.84 -10.63
C ASP A 85 2.39 54.44 -9.99
N SER A 86 2.34 55.72 -9.62
CA SER A 86 3.44 56.44 -8.96
C SER A 86 3.65 56.07 -7.48
N VAL A 87 2.73 55.33 -6.85
CA VAL A 87 2.87 54.84 -5.46
C VAL A 87 3.51 53.44 -5.41
N ILE A 88 3.62 52.75 -6.56
CA ILE A 88 4.12 51.37 -6.62
C ILE A 88 5.67 51.32 -6.55
N GLU A 89 6.38 52.39 -6.93
CA GLU A 89 7.85 52.44 -6.82
C GLU A 89 8.35 52.59 -5.38
N ASP A 90 7.63 53.27 -4.48
CA ASP A 90 8.08 53.49 -3.10
C ASP A 90 7.78 52.28 -2.19
N VAL A 91 6.63 51.63 -2.41
CA VAL A 91 6.27 50.41 -1.66
C VAL A 91 7.16 49.22 -2.04
N ALA A 92 7.62 49.13 -3.29
CA ALA A 92 8.53 48.06 -3.74
C ALA A 92 9.93 48.10 -3.09
N LYS A 93 10.33 49.23 -2.50
CA LYS A 93 11.67 49.39 -1.89
C LYS A 93 11.70 49.15 -0.39
N SER A 94 10.54 49.10 0.26
CA SER A 94 10.39 49.05 1.71
C SER A 94 9.63 47.82 2.21
N VAL A 95 9.38 46.83 1.35
CA VAL A 95 9.08 45.48 1.84
C VAL A 95 10.41 44.89 2.30
N PRO A 96 10.63 44.65 3.62
CA PRO A 96 11.73 43.79 4.00
C PRO A 96 11.48 42.47 3.27
N VAL A 97 12.42 42.07 2.42
CA VAL A 97 12.45 40.73 1.85
C VAL A 97 12.53 39.80 3.04
N LEU A 98 11.37 39.44 3.57
CA LEU A 98 11.20 38.23 4.34
C LEU A 98 11.62 37.18 3.33
N ASN A 99 12.87 36.75 3.45
CA ASN A 99 13.39 35.58 2.79
C ASN A 99 12.29 34.54 2.97
N GLU A 100 11.49 34.36 1.93
CA GLU A 100 10.63 33.22 1.75
C GLU A 100 11.62 32.08 1.66
N SER A 101 11.99 31.61 2.85
CA SER A 101 12.25 30.22 3.09
C SER A 101 11.14 29.53 2.34
N LYS A 102 11.51 29.03 1.16
CA LYS A 102 10.76 28.10 0.36
C LYS A 102 10.71 26.80 1.17
N GLN A 103 10.09 26.86 2.35
CA GLN A 103 9.33 25.78 2.93
C GLN A 103 8.11 25.62 2.03
N THR A 104 8.39 25.21 0.78
CA THR A 104 7.70 24.08 0.18
C THR A 104 7.41 23.17 1.35
N LEU A 105 6.12 23.00 1.68
CA LEU A 105 5.67 21.90 2.49
C LEU A 105 6.41 20.69 1.92
N VAL A 106 7.48 20.28 2.61
CA VAL A 106 8.14 19.03 2.32
C VAL A 106 7.07 18.06 2.75
N ARG A 107 6.22 17.67 1.80
CA ARG A 107 5.61 16.36 1.82
C ARG A 107 6.81 15.47 2.10
N ASN A 108 6.95 15.01 3.34
CA ASN A 108 8.00 14.10 3.81
C ASN A 108 7.91 12.82 2.97
N SER A 109 8.35 12.92 1.73
CA SER A 109 8.41 11.92 0.68
C SER A 109 9.85 11.47 0.51
N SER A 110 10.71 11.80 1.47
CA SER A 110 11.91 11.02 1.77
C SER A 110 11.52 9.79 2.60
N SER A 111 10.52 9.05 2.13
CA SER A 111 10.60 7.61 2.33
C SER A 111 11.71 7.16 1.39
N ASP A 112 12.70 6.42 1.91
CA ASP A 112 13.55 5.56 1.10
C ASP A 112 12.60 4.67 0.27
N MET A 113 12.16 5.16 -0.88
CA MET A 113 11.17 4.49 -1.71
C MET A 113 11.90 3.42 -2.47
N GLU A 114 12.07 2.26 -1.82
CA GLU A 114 12.10 1.01 -2.56
C GLU A 114 10.88 1.03 -3.50
N PRO A 115 11.07 0.68 -4.78
CA PRO A 115 10.01 0.80 -5.77
C PRO A 115 8.78 0.03 -5.30
N LEU A 116 7.64 0.73 -5.26
CA LEU A 116 6.34 0.19 -4.81
C LEU A 116 5.90 -1.03 -5.63
N ILE A 117 6.49 -1.21 -6.80
CA ILE A 117 6.15 -2.25 -7.76
C ILE A 117 7.40 -3.10 -8.02
N ASP A 118 7.24 -4.42 -8.08
CA ASP A 118 8.30 -5.33 -8.47
C ASP A 118 8.51 -5.38 -10.00
N ALA A 119 9.54 -6.12 -10.45
CA ALA A 119 9.87 -6.20 -11.87
C ALA A 119 8.74 -6.84 -12.72
N GLN A 120 7.73 -7.41 -12.06
CA GLN A 120 6.59 -8.08 -12.65
C GLN A 120 5.32 -7.21 -12.64
N GLY A 121 5.42 -5.95 -12.21
CA GLY A 121 4.27 -5.04 -12.19
C GLY A 121 3.34 -5.21 -10.97
N LEU A 122 3.73 -5.98 -9.95
CA LEU A 122 2.91 -6.23 -8.75
C LEU A 122 3.29 -5.30 -7.59
N PRO A 123 2.31 -4.82 -6.80
CA PRO A 123 2.59 -4.04 -5.61
C PRO A 123 3.38 -4.84 -4.57
N ARG A 124 4.45 -4.24 -4.02
CA ARG A 124 5.23 -4.82 -2.93
C ARG A 124 4.54 -4.53 -1.61
N PHE A 125 4.41 -5.57 -0.79
CA PHE A 125 3.89 -5.47 0.56
C PHE A 125 4.96 -5.92 1.56
N TRP A 126 4.93 -5.31 2.75
CA TRP A 126 5.80 -5.65 3.87
C TRP A 126 4.95 -6.06 5.07
N VAL A 127 5.41 -7.05 5.82
CA VAL A 127 4.82 -7.48 7.08
C VAL A 127 5.83 -7.29 8.21
N LEU A 128 5.34 -7.01 9.41
CA LEU A 128 6.17 -7.00 10.61
C LEU A 128 5.93 -8.32 11.38
N GLN A 129 6.90 -9.22 11.35
CA GLN A 129 6.87 -10.46 12.10
C GLN A 129 7.26 -10.17 13.55
N VAL A 130 6.35 -10.41 14.48
CA VAL A 130 6.50 -10.05 15.89
C VAL A 130 7.14 -11.20 16.66
N ALA A 131 6.68 -12.43 16.42
CA ALA A 131 7.20 -13.62 17.09
C ALA A 131 6.87 -14.89 16.29
N THR A 132 7.62 -15.96 16.58
CA THR A 132 7.30 -17.33 16.16
C THR A 132 7.13 -18.18 17.40
N VAL A 133 5.99 -18.85 17.54
CA VAL A 133 5.63 -19.66 18.71
C VAL A 133 5.21 -21.05 18.29
N SER A 134 5.46 -22.06 19.13
CA SER A 134 5.07 -23.46 18.87
C SER A 134 3.67 -23.81 19.41
N SER A 135 2.93 -22.83 19.93
CA SER A 135 1.63 -23.03 20.57
C SER A 135 0.58 -22.12 19.94
N GLU A 136 -0.52 -22.72 19.50
CA GLU A 136 -1.67 -22.02 18.90
C GLU A 136 -2.29 -21.02 19.88
N THR A 137 -2.59 -21.48 21.10
CA THR A 137 -3.18 -20.63 22.16
C THR A 137 -2.33 -19.39 22.46
N ARG A 138 -1.00 -19.52 22.47
CA ARG A 138 -0.10 -18.37 22.66
C ARG A 138 -0.09 -17.44 21.44
N ALA A 139 -0.20 -17.99 20.23
CA ALA A 139 -0.29 -17.19 19.02
C ALA A 139 -1.58 -16.36 19.01
N ASP A 140 -2.72 -16.96 19.34
CA ASP A 140 -4.01 -16.27 19.40
C ASP A 140 -4.07 -15.20 20.49
N ALA A 141 -3.48 -15.48 21.66
CA ALA A 141 -3.36 -14.48 22.72
C ALA A 141 -2.55 -13.25 22.24
N LEU A 142 -1.43 -13.47 21.56
CA LEU A 142 -0.62 -12.38 20.99
C LEU A 142 -1.38 -11.60 19.91
N VAL A 143 -2.10 -12.28 19.02
CA VAL A 143 -2.92 -11.64 17.99
C VAL A 143 -4.02 -10.79 18.62
N THR A 144 -4.67 -11.28 19.68
CA THR A 144 -5.72 -10.56 20.40
C THR A 144 -5.16 -9.29 21.03
N THR A 145 -4.05 -9.38 21.78
CA THR A 145 -3.38 -8.22 22.38
C THR A 145 -2.98 -7.17 21.33
N LEU A 146 -2.50 -7.61 20.16
CA LEU A 146 -2.14 -6.71 19.06
C LEU A 146 -3.36 -6.03 18.44
N ARG A 147 -4.49 -6.75 18.34
CA ARG A 147 -5.76 -6.20 17.83
C ARG A 147 -6.40 -5.20 18.79
N GLU A 148 -6.32 -5.44 20.09
CA GLU A 148 -6.79 -4.49 21.13
C GLU A 148 -6.05 -3.15 21.04
N ARG A 149 -4.78 -3.18 20.65
CA ARG A 149 -3.97 -1.99 20.39
C ARG A 149 -4.19 -1.40 18.98
N ALA A 150 -5.27 -1.78 18.31
CA ALA A 150 -5.66 -1.37 16.96
C ALA A 150 -4.67 -1.74 15.83
N TYR A 151 -3.78 -2.72 16.04
CA TYR A 151 -2.94 -3.24 14.98
C TYR A 151 -3.62 -4.41 14.25
N LYS A 152 -3.47 -4.44 12.93
CA LYS A 152 -3.99 -5.53 12.09
C LYS A 152 -3.07 -6.75 12.20
N ALA A 153 -3.21 -7.56 13.24
CA ALA A 153 -2.40 -8.76 13.46
C ALA A 153 -3.10 -10.06 13.03
N PHE A 154 -2.30 -11.02 12.57
CA PHE A 154 -2.71 -12.37 12.19
C PHE A 154 -1.62 -13.39 12.52
N ALA A 155 -2.03 -14.65 12.75
CA ALA A 155 -1.12 -15.78 12.91
C ALA A 155 -1.20 -16.68 11.68
N THR A 156 -0.05 -17.16 11.20
CA THR A 156 0.03 -18.12 10.10
C THR A 156 0.74 -19.38 10.58
N GLN A 157 0.12 -20.54 10.35
CA GLN A 157 0.75 -21.84 10.63
C GLN A 157 1.74 -22.22 9.53
N PHE A 158 2.86 -22.82 9.91
CA PHE A 158 3.82 -23.43 8.98
C PHE A 158 4.46 -24.66 9.60
N GLN A 159 4.75 -25.66 8.77
CA GLN A 159 5.49 -26.84 9.20
C GLN A 159 6.97 -26.66 8.93
N LYS A 160 7.81 -26.94 9.93
CA LYS A 160 9.27 -26.99 9.78
C LYS A 160 9.78 -28.29 10.42
N GLU A 161 10.49 -29.10 9.63
CA GLU A 161 11.27 -30.26 10.12
C GLU A 161 10.47 -31.21 11.05
N ASN A 162 9.15 -31.33 10.85
CA ASN A 162 8.19 -32.14 11.63
C ASN A 162 7.52 -31.48 12.86
N GLN A 163 7.59 -30.15 13.02
CA GLN A 163 6.86 -29.39 14.05
C GLN A 163 5.98 -28.29 13.43
N VAL A 164 4.75 -28.15 13.94
CA VAL A 164 3.83 -27.06 13.58
C VAL A 164 4.20 -25.82 14.39
N LEU A 165 4.51 -24.72 13.70
CA LEU A 165 4.87 -23.45 14.28
C LEU A 165 3.89 -22.38 13.79
N TYR A 166 3.65 -21.39 14.64
CA TYR A 166 2.78 -20.25 14.38
C TYR A 166 3.62 -18.98 14.33
N ARG A 167 3.61 -18.28 13.20
CA ARG A 167 4.23 -16.95 13.07
C ARG A 167 3.15 -15.89 13.31
N VAL A 168 3.40 -14.95 14.21
CA VAL A 168 2.52 -13.82 14.48
C VAL A 168 3.04 -12.61 13.72
N GLN A 169 2.19 -12.02 12.89
CA GLN A 169 2.56 -10.97 11.96
C GLN A 169 1.55 -9.82 12.00
N ILE A 170 2.03 -8.59 11.79
CA ILE A 170 1.21 -7.40 11.61
C ILE A 170 1.19 -7.05 10.11
N GLY A 171 -0.03 -6.80 9.63
CA GLY A 171 -0.55 -6.73 8.27
C GLY A 171 0.40 -6.37 7.12
N PRO A 172 0.10 -6.85 5.90
CA PRO A 172 0.77 -6.38 4.70
C PRO A 172 0.51 -4.87 4.52
N ASN A 173 1.56 -4.08 4.68
CA ASN A 173 1.56 -2.64 4.46
C ASN A 173 2.35 -2.32 3.20
N VAL A 174 1.90 -1.31 2.43
CA VAL A 174 2.60 -0.79 1.24
C VAL A 174 3.72 0.18 1.65
N ASP A 175 3.65 0.74 2.86
CA ASP A 175 4.65 1.66 3.35
C ASP A 175 5.52 0.98 4.41
N ARG A 176 6.78 0.69 4.04
CA ARG A 176 7.78 0.15 4.96
C ARG A 176 8.08 1.11 6.12
N GLN A 177 8.03 2.42 5.91
CA GLN A 177 8.28 3.39 6.99
C GLN A 177 7.21 3.35 8.07
N ARG A 178 5.96 3.05 7.71
CA ARG A 178 4.89 2.85 8.70
C ARG A 178 5.23 1.71 9.66
N LEU A 179 5.74 0.59 9.14
CA LEU A 179 6.18 -0.53 9.98
C LEU A 179 7.43 -0.18 10.81
N LYS A 180 8.38 0.58 10.27
CA LYS A 180 9.55 1.06 11.03
C LYS A 180 9.15 1.93 12.21
N LYS A 181 8.12 2.78 12.06
CA LYS A 181 7.60 3.62 13.16
C LYS A 181 6.92 2.81 14.26
N ILE A 182 6.23 1.72 13.88
CA ILE A 182 5.47 0.88 14.82
C ILE A 182 6.37 -0.15 15.52
N LYS A 183 7.45 -0.63 14.86
CA LYS A 183 8.41 -1.59 15.42
C LYS A 183 8.83 -1.31 16.87
N PRO A 184 9.37 -0.13 17.23
CA PRO A 184 9.85 0.11 18.60
C PRO A 184 8.74 0.07 19.65
N ASP A 185 7.54 0.54 19.30
CA ASP A 185 6.38 0.54 20.20
C ASP A 185 5.93 -0.91 20.51
N ILE A 186 5.91 -1.76 19.49
CA ILE A 186 5.60 -3.19 19.65
C ILE A 186 6.69 -3.94 20.42
N ASP A 187 7.96 -3.68 20.09
CA ASP A 187 9.09 -4.34 20.75
C ASP A 187 9.11 -4.00 22.25
N GLN A 188 8.88 -2.73 22.61
CA GLN A 188 8.82 -2.31 24.01
C GLN A 188 7.60 -2.88 24.73
N ALA A 189 6.44 -2.87 24.05
CA ALA A 189 5.18 -3.34 24.62
C ALA A 189 5.14 -4.83 24.94
N LEU A 190 5.73 -5.65 24.06
CA LEU A 190 5.65 -7.10 24.13
C LEU A 190 7.01 -7.75 24.45
N SER A 191 8.08 -6.94 24.62
CA SER A 191 9.45 -7.43 24.82
C SER A 191 9.87 -8.45 23.77
N VAL A 192 9.55 -8.17 22.51
CA VAL A 192 9.90 -9.03 21.36
C VAL A 192 10.91 -8.35 20.45
N ASP A 193 11.60 -9.12 19.61
CA ASP A 193 12.40 -8.59 18.50
C ASP A 193 11.66 -8.77 17.18
N SER A 194 10.91 -7.74 16.76
CA SER A 194 10.13 -7.81 15.54
C SER A 194 10.96 -7.55 14.27
N GLN A 195 10.70 -8.27 13.19
CA GLN A 195 11.43 -8.16 11.93
C GLN A 195 10.51 -7.77 10.77
N ILE A 196 10.91 -6.76 9.98
CA ILE A 196 10.19 -6.35 8.78
C ILE A 196 10.61 -7.25 7.63
N LEU A 197 9.67 -8.01 7.08
CA LEU A 197 9.88 -8.95 5.99
C LEU A 197 9.02 -8.56 4.78
N ARG A 198 9.45 -8.94 3.58
CA ARG A 198 8.60 -8.84 2.40
C ARG A 198 7.46 -9.86 2.53
N TYR A 199 6.24 -9.41 2.31
CA TYR A 199 5.10 -10.30 2.24
C TYR A 199 5.13 -11.06 0.91
N SER A 200 5.18 -12.37 0.98
CA SER A 200 5.06 -13.29 -0.14
C SER A 200 4.01 -14.32 0.21
N GLN A 201 3.01 -14.47 -0.65
CA GLN A 201 1.97 -15.49 -0.55
C GLN A 201 2.37 -16.72 -1.38
#